data_AF-A0A401IUL2-F1
#
_entry.id   AF-A0A401IUL2-F1
#
_cell.length_a   1.000
_cell.length_b   1.000
_cell.length_c   1.000
_cell.angle_alpha   90.00
_cell.angle_beta   90.00
_cell.angle_gamma   90.00
#
_symmetry.space_group_name_H-M   'P 1'
#
loop_
_entity.id
_entity.type
_entity.pdbx_description
1 polymer ?
#
loop_
_entity_poly.entity_id
_entity_poly.type
_entity_poly.pdbx_seq_one_letter_code
_entity_poly.pdbx_strand_id
1 'polypeptide(L)' 'MKRVKKSALVNFGWTIDEINEADYFELLDIMSAKDEKDEEVDPMTLLKGGN' A
#
# COMPACT_ATOMS: atom_id res chain seq x y z
N MET A 1 6.39 -2.85 -15.12
CA MET A 1 7.55 -3.66 -14.69
C MET A 1 8.79 -2.80 -14.39
N LYS A 2 9.54 -2.27 -15.37
CA LYS A 2 10.83 -1.55 -15.11
C LYS A 2 10.76 -0.38 -14.11
N ARG A 3 9.64 0.36 -14.08
CA ARG A 3 9.44 1.50 -13.14
C ARG A 3 9.22 1.05 -11.69
N VAL A 4 8.46 -0.02 -11.47
CA VAL A 4 8.21 -0.58 -10.13
C VAL A 4 9.49 -1.13 -9.54
N LYS A 5 10.28 -1.88 -10.35
CA LYS A 5 11.62 -2.36 -9.96
C LYS A 5 12.54 -1.21 -9.54
N LYS A 6 12.53 -0.10 -10.28
CA LYS A 6 13.32 1.09 -9.94
C LYS A 6 12.87 1.72 -8.62
N SER A 7 11.57 1.86 -8.38
CA SER A 7 11.06 2.35 -7.10
C SER A 7 11.43 1.42 -5.94
N ALA A 8 11.40 0.11 -6.13
CA ALA A 8 11.80 -0.85 -5.10
C ALA A 8 13.28 -0.71 -4.71
N LEU A 9 14.18 -0.55 -5.70
CA LEU A 9 15.61 -0.28 -5.45
C LEU A 9 15.83 1.03 -4.69
N VAL A 10 15.13 2.10 -5.08
CA VAL A 10 15.42 3.46 -4.58
C VAL A 10 14.71 3.78 -3.27
N ASN A 11 13.48 3.29 -3.10
CA ASN A 11 12.60 3.68 -1.98
C ASN A 11 12.45 2.60 -0.93
N PHE A 12 12.48 1.31 -1.32
CA PHE A 12 12.30 0.19 -0.40
C PHE A 12 13.63 -0.47 -0.01
N GLY A 13 14.74 -0.08 -0.65
CA GLY A 13 16.07 -0.58 -0.35
C GLY A 13 16.28 -2.04 -0.74
N TRP A 14 15.43 -2.58 -1.62
CA TRP A 14 15.50 -3.97 -2.04
C TRP A 14 16.77 -4.23 -2.85
N THR A 15 17.30 -5.44 -2.72
CA THR A 15 18.35 -6.00 -3.55
C THR A 15 17.81 -6.40 -4.92
N ILE A 16 18.71 -6.67 -5.86
CA ILE A 16 18.32 -7.13 -7.21
C ILE A 16 17.62 -8.49 -7.15
N ASP A 17 18.03 -9.36 -6.22
CA ASP A 17 17.47 -10.70 -6.08
C ASP A 17 16.04 -10.66 -5.54
N GLU A 18 15.79 -9.87 -4.49
CA GLU A 18 14.43 -9.64 -3.96
C GLU A 18 13.49 -9.09 -5.04
N ILE A 19 14.00 -8.22 -5.92
CA ILE A 19 13.25 -7.72 -7.07
C ILE A 19 13.00 -8.82 -8.11
N ASN A 20 13.88 -9.79 -8.29
CA ASN A 20 13.64 -10.83 -9.27
C ASN A 20 12.68 -11.91 -8.77
N GLU A 21 12.60 -12.08 -7.46
CA GLU A 21 11.75 -13.08 -6.80
C GLU A 21 10.41 -12.54 -6.30
N ALA A 22 10.23 -11.22 -6.19
CA ALA A 22 8.98 -10.62 -5.69
C ALA A 22 7.76 -10.90 -6.59
N ASP A 23 6.62 -11.19 -5.94
CA ASP A 23 5.32 -11.18 -6.60
C ASP A 23 4.84 -9.74 -6.79
N TYR A 24 4.92 -9.27 -8.03
CA TYR A 24 4.54 -7.91 -8.39
C TYR A 24 3.03 -7.66 -8.38
N PHE A 25 2.20 -8.69 -8.47
CA PHE A 25 0.75 -8.52 -8.37
C PHE A 25 0.34 -8.27 -6.92
N GLU A 26 0.84 -9.08 -5.99
CA GLU A 26 0.62 -8.88 -4.56
C GLU A 26 1.24 -7.56 -4.07
N LEU A 27 2.45 -7.23 -4.51
CA LEU A 27 3.09 -5.96 -4.17
C LEU A 27 2.25 -4.75 -4.60
N LEU A 28 1.68 -4.78 -5.81
CA LEU A 28 0.82 -3.70 -6.29
C LEU A 28 -0.49 -3.62 -5.50
N ASP A 29 -1.05 -4.76 -5.10
CA ASP A 29 -2.25 -4.83 -4.26
C ASP A 29 -1.99 -4.17 -2.89
N ILE A 30 -0.91 -4.56 -2.21
CA ILE A 30 -0.47 -3.96 -0.95
C ILE A 30 -0.21 -2.46 -1.10
N MET A 31 0.47 -2.04 -2.17
CA MET A 31 0.72 -0.62 -2.43
C MET A 31 -0.54 0.18 -2.76
N SER A 32 -1.63 -0.48 -3.15
CA SER A 32 -2.92 0.13 -3.45
C SER A 32 -3.87 0.19 -2.26
N ALA A 33 -3.50 -0.46 -1.14
CA ALA A 33 -4.26 -0.40 0.09
C ALA A 33 -4.40 1.05 0.57
N LYS A 34 -5.61 1.43 0.95
CA LYS A 34 -5.87 2.76 1.54
C LYS A 34 -5.30 2.79 2.95
N ASP A 35 -4.76 3.94 3.36
CA ASP A 35 -4.41 4.17 4.75
C ASP A 35 -5.69 4.12 5.61
N GLU A 36 -5.61 3.66 6.87
CA GLU A 36 -6.76 3.59 7.81
C GLU A 36 -7.52 4.93 7.91
N LYS A 37 -6.81 6.06 7.77
CA LYS A 37 -7.38 7.41 7.82
C LYS A 37 -8.22 7.78 6.58
N ASP A 38 -8.00 7.07 5.46
CA ASP A 38 -8.64 7.28 4.16
C ASP A 38 -9.69 6.19 3.88
N GLU A 39 -9.89 5.26 4.82
CA GLU A 39 -11.03 4.36 4.82
C GLU A 39 -12.32 5.17 5.00
N GLU A 40 -13.38 4.72 4.31
CA GLU A 40 -14.69 5.37 4.42
C GLU A 40 -15.23 5.15 5.84
N VAL A 41 -15.02 6.14 6.70
CA VAL A 41 -15.65 6.20 8.02
C VAL A 41 -17.15 6.31 7.80
N ASP A 42 -17.92 5.35 8.31
CA ASP A 42 -19.38 5.41 8.28
C ASP A 42 -19.82 6.77 8.87
N PRO A 43 -20.52 7.63 8.10
CA PRO A 43 -20.91 8.96 8.58
C PRO A 43 -21.83 8.88 9.82
N MET A 44 -22.48 7.74 10.08
CA MET A 44 -23.28 7.51 11.28
C MET A 44 -22.43 7.29 12.54
N THR A 45 -21.12 7.03 12.40
CA THR A 45 -20.19 6.89 13.52
C THR A 45 -20.04 8.21 14.28
N LEU A 46 -20.10 9.35 13.57
CA LEU A 46 -20.05 10.70 14.17
C LEU A 46 -21.30 11.02 15.00
N LEU A 47 -22.45 10.43 14.68
CA LEU A 47 -23.73 10.68 15.35
C LEU A 47 -23.92 9.84 16.62
N LYS A 48 -23.16 8.76 16.80
CA LYS A 48 -23.22 7.89 18.00
C LYS A 48 -22.37 8.38 19.18
N GLY A 49 -21.58 9.44 19.00
CA GLY A 49 -20.72 10.01 20.04
C GLY A 49 -21.35 11.10 20.92
N GLY A 50 -22.61 11.49 20.66
CA GLY A 50 -23.33 12.50 21.44
C GLY A 50 -24.19 11.87 22.54
N ASN A 51 -23.58 11.56 23.68
CA ASN A 51 -24.29 11.42 24.97
C ASN A 51 -24.10 12.69 25.78
#